data_AF-A0A350DIM4-F1
#
_entry.id   AF-A0A350DIM4-F1
#
_cell.length_a   1.000
_cell.length_b   1.000
_cell.length_c   1.000
_cell.angle_alpha   90.00
_cell.angle_beta   90.00
_cell.angle_gamma   90.00
#
_symmetry.space_group_name_H-M   'P 1'
#
loop_
_entity.id
_entity.type
_entity.pdbx_description
1 polymer ?
#
loop_
_entity_poly.entity_id
_entity_poly.type
_entity_poly.pdbx_seq_one_letter_code
_entity_poly.pdbx_strand_id
1 'polypeptide(L)' 'SRSRELVDALTRAGKSVSYANIESPHGHDAFLLPEPRYQALFSAFMGRVAREQHIDAAGAEETR' A
#
# COMPACT_ATOMS: atom_id res chain seq x y z
N SER A 1 15.37 10.17 -6.15
CA SER A 1 15.44 8.84 -5.53
C SER A 1 14.87 7.85 -6.53
N ARG A 2 15.44 6.64 -6.60
CA ARG A 2 15.06 5.62 -7.59
C ARG A 2 13.55 5.30 -7.60
N SER A 3 12.90 5.36 -6.44
CA SER A 3 11.45 5.14 -6.32
C SER A 3 10.61 6.22 -7.03
N ARG A 4 11.03 7.49 -7.02
CA ARG A 4 10.33 8.57 -7.73
C ARG A 4 10.42 8.39 -9.25
N GLU A 5 11.61 8.04 -9.74
CA GLU A 5 11.81 7.76 -11.17
C GLU A 5 10.92 6.62 -11.67
N LEU A 6 10.75 5.57 -10.85
CA LEU A 6 9.83 4.47 -11.16
C LEU A 6 8.37 4.94 -11.21
N VAL A 7 7.94 5.76 -10.26
CA VAL A 7 6.57 6.30 -10.22
C VAL A 7 6.32 7.21 -11.43
N ASP A 8 7.27 8.06 -11.78
CA ASP A 8 7.18 8.91 -12.96
C ASP A 8 7.05 8.07 -14.24
N ALA A 9 7.83 6.99 -14.37
CA ALA A 9 7.74 6.08 -15.51
C ALA A 9 6.37 5.37 -15.59
N LEU A 10 5.86 4.87 -14.46
CA LEU A 10 4.53 4.22 -14.40
C LEU A 10 3.40 5.21 -14.71
N THR A 11 3.52 6.45 -14.21
CA THR A 11 2.57 7.53 -14.47
C THR A 11 2.54 7.89 -15.96
N ARG A 12 3.72 8.05 -16.59
CA ARG A 12 3.84 8.30 -18.04
C ARG A 12 3.28 7.17 -18.88
N ALA A 13 3.37 5.92 -18.40
CA ALA A 13 2.80 4.76 -19.05
C ALA A 13 1.28 4.59 -18.82
N GLY A 14 0.61 5.55 -18.16
CA GLY A 14 -0.83 5.51 -17.88
C GLY A 14 -1.23 4.39 -16.92
N LYS A 15 -0.29 3.89 -16.11
CA LYS A 15 -0.59 2.86 -15.11
C LYS A 15 -1.16 3.50 -13.86
N SER A 16 -2.16 2.84 -13.27
CA SER A 16 -2.68 3.22 -11.95
C SER A 16 -1.60 2.92 -10.90
N VAL A 17 -0.96 3.96 -10.40
CA VAL A 17 0.14 3.88 -9.43
C VAL A 17 -0.18 4.71 -8.20
N SER A 18 0.21 4.23 -7.03
CA SER A 18 0.12 4.96 -5.76
C SER A 18 1.53 5.09 -5.18
N TYR A 19 1.88 6.26 -4.66
CA TYR A 19 3.18 6.52 -4.06
C TYR A 19 3.03 7.28 -2.75
N ALA A 20 3.74 6.82 -1.72
CA ALA A 20 3.87 7.52 -0.45
C ALA A 20 5.33 7.49 0.00
N ASN A 21 5.90 8.65 0.29
CA ASN A 21 7.24 8.76 0.87
C ASN A 21 7.11 8.85 2.39
N ILE A 22 7.62 7.85 3.10
CA ILE A 22 7.60 7.80 4.56
C ILE A 22 9.03 7.99 5.06
N GLU A 23 9.26 9.06 5.81
CA GLU A 23 10.54 9.30 6.46
C GLU A 23 10.66 8.38 7.68
N SER A 24 11.78 7.67 7.80
CA SER A 24 12.07 6.79 8.92
C SER A 24 13.55 6.87 9.29
N PRO A 25 13.89 6.87 10.58
CA PRO A 25 15.28 6.83 11.03
C PRO A 25 15.95 5.45 10.80
N HIS A 26 15.17 4.42 10.47
CA HIS A 26 15.64 3.03 10.38
C HIS A 26 16.10 2.61 8.97
N GLY A 27 16.12 3.54 8.01
CA GLY A 27 16.67 3.30 6.69
C GLY A 27 15.85 2.33 5.84
N HIS A 28 16.53 1.43 5.11
CA HIS A 28 15.92 0.53 4.13
C HIS A 28 14.89 -0.43 4.75
N ASP A 29 15.22 -1.00 5.90
CA ASP A 29 14.43 -2.04 6.56
C ASP A 29 13.32 -1.48 7.46
N ALA A 30 13.07 -0.18 7.38
CA ALA A 30 12.03 0.50 8.16
C ALA A 30 10.63 -0.12 8.00
N PHE A 31 10.35 -0.77 6.87
CA PHE A 31 9.06 -1.43 6.60
C PHE A 31 8.83 -2.68 7.46
N LEU A 32 9.89 -3.26 8.06
CA LEU A 32 9.80 -4.41 8.96
C LEU A 32 9.44 -4.00 10.39
N LEU A 33 9.59 -2.72 10.73
CA LEU A 33 9.31 -2.20 12.06
C LEU A 33 7.88 -1.66 12.15
N PRO A 34 7.28 -1.65 13.36
CA PRO A 34 6.00 -1.02 13.58
C PRO A 34 6.07 0.49 13.29
N GLU A 35 5.58 0.89 12.12
CA GLU A 35 5.44 2.28 11.70
C GLU A 35 3.95 2.57 11.43
N PRO A 36 3.26 3.31 12.32
CA PRO A 36 1.82 3.54 12.22
C PRO A 36 1.38 4.14 10.88
N ARG A 37 2.17 5.05 10.30
CA ARG A 37 1.84 5.66 9.01
C ARG A 37 1.93 4.66 7.87
N TYR A 38 2.94 3.80 7.89
CA TYR A 38 3.12 2.74 6.90
C TYR A 38 1.98 1.73 6.97
N GLN A 39 1.64 1.26 8.18
CA GLN A 39 0.56 0.29 8.40
C GLN A 39 -0.79 0.85 7.95
N ALA A 40 -1.13 2.09 8.32
CA ALA A 40 -2.38 2.73 7.91
C ALA A 40 -2.49 2.84 6.37
N LEU A 41 -1.41 3.27 5.70
CA LEU A 41 -1.36 3.36 4.24
C LEU A 41 -1.49 1.99 3.57
N PHE A 42 -0.76 1.00 4.07
CA PHE A 42 -0.78 -0.36 3.54
C PHE A 42 -2.16 -1.01 3.70
N SER A 43 -2.77 -0.91 4.89
CA SER A 43 -4.12 -1.41 5.14
C SER A 43 -5.17 -0.73 4.27
N ALA A 44 -5.09 0.59 4.08
CA ALA A 44 -6.00 1.31 3.19
C ALA A 44 -5.85 0.87 1.72
N PHE A 45 -4.62 0.68 1.25
CA PHE A 45 -4.34 0.20 -0.10
C PHE A 45 -4.86 -1.23 -0.31
N MET A 46 -4.56 -2.15 0.60
CA MET A 46 -5.02 -3.54 0.51
C MET A 46 -6.53 -3.66 0.66
N GLY A 47 -7.16 -2.84 1.50
CA GLY A 47 -8.62 -2.78 1.60
C GLY A 47 -9.28 -2.28 0.31
N ARG A 48 -8.65 -1.37 -0.43
CA ARG A 48 -9.11 -0.99 -1.78
C ARG A 48 -8.97 -2.15 -2.75
N VAL A 49 -7.84 -2.86 -2.75
CA VAL A 49 -7.63 -4.03 -3.61
C VAL A 49 -8.65 -5.12 -3.32
N ALA A 50 -8.92 -5.43 -2.05
CA ALA A 50 -9.91 -6.44 -1.67
C ALA A 50 -11.32 -6.11 -2.19
N ARG A 51 -11.74 -4.84 -2.10
CA ARG A 51 -12.98 -4.35 -2.72
C ARG A 51 -13.00 -4.49 -4.23
N GLU A 52 -11.91 -4.10 -4.90
CA GLU A 52 -11.76 -4.19 -6.36
C GLU A 52 -11.74 -5.64 -6.86
N GLN A 53 -11.26 -6.57 -6.05
CA GLN A 53 -11.22 -8.00 -6.35
C GLN A 53 -12.45 -8.76 -5.83
N HIS A 54 -13.41 -8.07 -5.20
CA HIS A 54 -14.61 -8.65 -4.58
C HIS A 54 -14.32 -9.77 -3.56
N ILE A 55 -13.19 -9.67 -2.84
CA ILE A 55 -12.77 -10.66 -1.83
C ILE A 55 -13.53 -10.48 -0.50
N ASP A 56 -14.18 -9.33 -0.31
CA ASP A 56 -14.85 -8.93 0.93
C ASP A 56 -16.12 -9.74 1.28
N ALA A 57 -16.51 -10.72 0.45
CA ALA A 57 -17.74 -11.51 0.63
C ALA A 57 -17.56 -12.86 1.35
N ALA A 58 -16.34 -13.29 1.69
CA ALA A 58 -16.11 -14.64 2.22
C ALA A 58 -15.81 -14.73 3.74
N GLY A 59 -15.65 -13.60 4.45
CA GLY A 59 -15.15 -13.61 5.84
C GLY A 59 -16.12 -13.12 6.91
N ALA A 60 -17.33 -12.67 6.55
CA ALA A 60 -18.23 -12.01 7.50
C ALA A 60 -19.40 -12.88 8.01
N GLU A 61 -19.50 -14.16 7.60
CA GLU A 61 -20.58 -15.06 8.06
C GLU A 61 -20.21 -15.98 9.24
N GLU A 62 -18.95 -16.02 9.70
CA GLU A 62 -18.52 -16.95 10.78
C GLU A 62 -18.40 -16.28 12.15
N THR A 63 -19.35 -15.42 12.51
CA THR A 63 -19.64 -15.11 13.93
C THR A 63 -21.11 -14.70 14.08
N ARG A 64 -22.00 -15.68 14.02
CA ARG A 64 -23.34 -15.60 14.61
C ARG A 64 -23.68 -16.91 15.30
#